data_AF-A0A9D5N3Z9-F1
#
_entry.id   AF-A0A9D5N3Z9-F1
#
_cell.length_a   1.000
_cell.length_b   1.000
_cell.length_c   1.000
_cell.angle_alpha   90.00
_cell.angle_beta   90.00
_cell.angle_gamma   90.00
#
_symmetry.space_group_name_H-M   'P 1'
#
loop_
_entity.id
_entity.type
_entity.pdbx_description
1 polymer ?
#
loop_
_entity_poly.entity_id
_entity_poly.type
_entity_poly.pdbx_seq_one_letter_code
_entity_poly.pdbx_strand_id
1 'polypeptide(L)'
;MTLFLASLLFSVIVLIYWIILELFTLMFRITGLPDDKARFQVLSILTGAGFTTRESESIVSSRMRRRLAQGTMLFGYVFNVTIVSALVNVFFSLKSAQVDTVFLGLAVPLAIAALVIHLIRT
;
A
#
# COMPACT_ATOMS: atom_id res chain seq x y z
N MET A 1 -14.39 14.58 -12.25
CA MET A 1 -14.63 13.29 -11.57
C MET A 1 -15.55 13.55 -10.38
N THR A 2 -16.64 12.78 -10.21
CA THR A 2 -17.53 12.92 -9.05
C THR A 2 -16.81 12.47 -7.78
N LEU A 3 -17.16 13.03 -6.61
CA LEU A 3 -16.58 12.65 -5.33
C LEU A 3 -16.66 11.14 -5.07
N PHE A 4 -17.81 10.54 -5.40
CA PHE A 4 -18.01 9.10 -5.30
C PHE A 4 -16.98 8.33 -6.12
N LEU A 5 -16.80 8.69 -7.39
CA LEU A 5 -15.85 7.99 -8.27
C LEU A 5 -14.40 8.19 -7.82
N ALA A 6 -14.05 9.40 -7.39
CA ALA A 6 -12.71 9.72 -6.86
C ALA A 6 -12.37 8.84 -5.65
N SER A 7 -13.29 8.77 -4.70
CA SER A 7 -13.07 8.07 -3.43
C SER A 7 -13.13 6.55 -3.60
N LEU A 8 -13.96 6.05 -4.51
CA LEU A 8 -13.99 4.64 -4.91
C LEU A 8 -12.64 4.24 -5.54
N LEU A 9 -12.15 5.02 -6.49
CA LEU A 9 -10.90 4.75 -7.20
C LEU A 9 -9.70 4.80 -6.23
N PHE A 10 -9.67 5.77 -5.32
CA PHE A 10 -8.69 5.81 -4.23
C PHE A 10 -8.72 4.54 -3.37
N SER A 11 -9.90 4.08 -2.96
CA SER A 11 -10.06 2.89 -2.13
C SER A 11 -9.59 1.61 -2.84
N VAL A 12 -9.90 1.48 -4.13
CA VAL A 12 -9.43 0.36 -4.96
C VAL A 12 -7.91 0.37 -5.09
N ILE A 13 -7.29 1.54 -5.30
CA ILE A 13 -5.83 1.68 -5.36
C ILE A 13 -5.19 1.22 -4.04
N VAL A 14 -5.72 1.64 -2.89
CA VAL A 14 -5.21 1.22 -1.57
C VAL A 14 -5.33 -0.29 -1.38
N LEU A 15 -6.45 -0.89 -1.79
CA LEU A 15 -6.66 -2.34 -1.71
C LEU A 15 -5.69 -3.11 -2.62
N ILE A 16 -5.44 -2.61 -3.84
CA ILE A 16 -4.44 -3.17 -4.74
C ILE A 16 -3.04 -3.07 -4.11
N TYR A 17 -2.69 -1.93 -3.50
CA TYR A 17 -1.40 -1.76 -2.83
C TYR A 17 -1.19 -2.81 -1.73
N TRP A 18 -2.23 -3.08 -0.94
CA TRP A 18 -2.23 -4.08 0.10
C TRP A 18 -1.99 -5.49 -0.45
N ILE A 19 -2.70 -5.88 -1.51
CA ILE A 19 -2.50 -7.18 -2.18
C ILE A 19 -1.06 -7.32 -2.66
N ILE A 20 -0.49 -6.25 -3.21
CA ILE A 20 0.88 -6.26 -3.73
C ILE A 20 1.91 -6.36 -2.60
N LEU A 21 1.64 -5.73 -1.45
CA LEU A 21 2.44 -5.91 -0.23
C LEU A 21 2.48 -7.39 0.18
N GLU A 22 1.32 -8.06 0.23
CA GLU A 22 1.25 -9.47 0.61
C GLU A 22 1.90 -10.38 -0.46
N LEU A 23 1.79 -10.03 -1.74
CA LEU A 23 2.48 -10.73 -2.83
C LEU A 23 3.99 -10.67 -2.66
N PHE A 24 4.57 -9.47 -2.45
CA PHE A 24 6.00 -9.35 -2.20
C PHE A 24 6.41 -10.07 -0.91
N THR A 25 5.60 -9.98 0.14
CA THR A 25 5.83 -10.69 1.41
C THR A 25 5.95 -12.20 1.16
N LEU A 26 5.03 -12.78 0.40
CA LEU A 26 5.08 -14.18 -0.01
C LEU A 26 6.35 -14.50 -0.80
N MET A 27 6.74 -13.64 -1.76
CA MET A 27 7.97 -13.85 -2.52
C MET A 27 9.21 -13.87 -1.62
N PHE A 28 9.31 -12.96 -0.65
CA PHE A 28 10.41 -12.97 0.32
C PHE A 28 10.38 -14.21 1.22
N ARG A 29 9.21 -14.69 1.64
CA ARG A 29 9.06 -15.94 2.41
C ARG A 29 9.56 -17.15 1.63
N ILE A 30 9.20 -17.25 0.35
CA ILE A 30 9.66 -18.35 -0.54
C ILE A 30 11.19 -18.34 -0.69
N THR A 31 11.85 -17.18 -0.59
CA THR A 31 13.33 -17.11 -0.58
C THR A 31 13.98 -17.53 0.75
N GLY A 32 13.20 -17.96 1.75
CA GLY A 32 13.66 -18.43 3.05
C GLY A 32 13.76 -17.34 4.12
N LEU A 33 13.07 -16.21 3.95
CA LEU A 33 12.99 -15.18 4.99
C LEU A 33 11.85 -15.53 5.99
N PRO A 34 12.09 -15.48 7.32
CA PRO A 34 11.04 -15.72 8.32
C PRO A 34 9.82 -14.82 8.13
N ASP A 35 8.63 -15.33 8.43
CA ASP A 35 7.34 -14.66 8.17
C ASP A 35 7.23 -13.27 8.79
N ASP A 36 7.59 -13.17 10.08
CA ASP A 36 7.59 -11.95 10.88
C ASP A 36 8.53 -10.89 10.28
N LYS A 37 9.68 -11.33 9.77
CA LYS A 37 10.64 -10.46 9.10
C LYS A 37 10.17 -10.08 7.71
N ALA A 38 9.68 -11.01 6.90
CA ALA A 38 9.35 -10.77 5.50
C ALA A 38 8.32 -9.64 5.32
N ARG A 39 7.26 -9.65 6.12
CA ARG A 39 6.21 -8.64 6.02
C ARG A 39 6.71 -7.25 6.42
N PHE A 40 7.42 -7.17 7.54
CA PHE A 40 7.98 -5.91 8.02
C PHE A 40 9.00 -5.32 7.03
N GLN A 41 9.84 -6.18 6.47
CA GLN A 41 10.85 -5.83 5.47
C GLN A 41 10.20 -5.29 4.19
N VAL A 42 9.20 -5.98 3.65
CA VAL A 42 8.46 -5.51 2.46
C VAL A 42 7.76 -4.19 2.74
N LEU A 43 7.09 -4.04 3.89
CA LEU A 43 6.41 -2.80 4.25
C LEU A 43 7.36 -1.60 4.27
N SER A 44 8.55 -1.75 4.87
CA SER A 44 9.48 -0.64 4.95
C SER A 44 10.23 -0.39 3.63
N ILE A 45 10.44 -1.41 2.79
CA ILE A 45 10.90 -1.21 1.41
C ILE A 45 9.86 -0.41 0.59
N LEU A 46 8.59 -0.78 0.68
CA LEU A 46 7.51 -0.14 -0.08
C LEU A 46 7.25 1.31 0.38
N THR A 47 7.43 1.60 1.66
CA THR A 47 7.26 2.96 2.23
C THR A 47 8.53 3.80 2.20
N GLY A 48 9.70 3.21 1.93
CA GLY A 48 10.98 3.91 1.96
C GLY A 48 11.46 4.29 3.36
N ALA A 49 10.88 3.74 4.43
CA ALA A 49 11.23 4.06 5.81
C ALA A 49 12.63 3.57 6.19
N GLY A 50 13.07 2.44 5.62
CA GLY A 50 14.30 1.75 6.01
C GLY A 50 14.20 1.03 7.36
N PHE A 51 15.28 0.37 7.76
CA PHE A 51 15.44 -0.33 9.05
C PHE A 51 16.93 -0.59 9.32
N THR A 52 17.28 -1.13 10.49
CA THR A 52 18.67 -1.28 10.94
C THR A 52 19.50 -2.16 9.99
N THR A 53 20.82 -1.97 10.01
CA THR A 53 21.79 -2.73 9.19
C THR A 53 21.69 -4.23 9.39
N ARG A 54 21.54 -4.68 10.65
CA ARG A 54 21.42 -6.12 10.99
C ARG A 54 20.22 -6.80 10.34
N GLU A 55 19.06 -6.14 10.33
CA GLU A 55 17.86 -6.69 9.70
C GLU A 55 17.96 -6.62 8.17
N SER A 56 18.59 -5.57 7.63
CA SER A 56 18.84 -5.41 6.19
C SER A 56 19.82 -6.44 5.61
N GLU A 57 20.80 -6.91 6.40
CA GLU A 57 21.77 -7.95 6.00
C GLU A 57 21.07 -9.23 5.54
N SER A 58 19.94 -9.57 6.16
CA SER A 58 19.13 -10.72 5.77
C SER A 58 18.67 -10.61 4.31
N ILE A 59 18.39 -9.42 3.79
CA ILE A 59 18.00 -9.22 2.39
C ILE A 59 19.24 -9.23 1.49
N VAL A 60 20.25 -8.42 1.81
CA VAL A 60 21.38 -8.18 0.89
C VAL A 60 22.32 -9.37 0.75
N SER A 61 22.35 -10.27 1.74
CA SER A 61 23.15 -11.52 1.74
C SER A 61 22.81 -12.48 0.59
N SER A 62 21.58 -12.44 0.06
CA SER A 62 21.18 -13.27 -1.08
C SER A 62 21.02 -12.45 -2.34
N ARG A 63 21.66 -12.89 -3.44
CA ARG A 63 21.52 -12.24 -4.75
C ARG A 63 20.07 -12.21 -5.23
N MET A 64 19.29 -13.24 -4.92
CA MET A 64 17.87 -13.32 -5.27
C MET A 64 17.04 -12.29 -4.49
N ARG A 65 17.18 -12.26 -3.15
CA ARG A 65 16.48 -11.30 -2.28
C ARG A 65 16.83 -9.86 -2.62
N ARG A 66 18.09 -9.58 -2.96
CA ARG A 66 18.53 -8.25 -3.39
C ARG A 66 17.83 -7.79 -4.67
N ARG A 67 17.67 -8.67 -5.67
CA ARG A 67 16.93 -8.34 -6.91
C ARG A 67 15.45 -8.11 -6.63
N LEU A 68 14.86 -8.95 -5.77
CA LEU A 68 13.46 -8.80 -5.36
C LEU A 68 13.24 -7.47 -4.63
N ALA A 69 14.15 -7.11 -3.71
CA ALA A 69 14.11 -5.83 -3.00
C ALA A 69 14.20 -4.64 -3.95
N GLN A 70 15.08 -4.67 -4.95
CA GLN A 70 15.18 -3.62 -5.96
C GLN A 70 13.87 -3.43 -6.74
N GLY A 71 13.24 -4.53 -7.15
CA GLY A 71 11.91 -4.47 -7.80
C GLY A 71 10.83 -3.92 -6.88
N THR A 72 10.84 -4.34 -5.61
CA THR A 72 9.90 -3.89 -4.57
C THR A 72 10.07 -2.38 -4.31
N MET A 73 11.30 -1.88 -4.25
CA MET A 73 11.61 -0.44 -4.09
C MET A 73 11.05 0.38 -5.24
N LEU A 74 11.32 -0.02 -6.48
CA LEU A 74 10.85 0.68 -7.67
C LEU A 74 9.32 0.70 -7.73
N PHE A 75 8.69 -0.43 -7.42
CA PHE A 75 7.24 -0.54 -7.35
C PHE A 75 6.66 0.40 -6.30
N GLY A 76 7.20 0.36 -5.07
CA GLY A 76 6.79 1.22 -3.97
C GLY A 76 6.87 2.71 -4.35
N TYR A 77 7.96 3.14 -4.97
CA TYR A 77 8.14 4.53 -5.39
C TYR A 77 7.05 4.99 -6.38
N VAL A 78 6.81 4.23 -7.45
CA VAL A 78 5.79 4.55 -8.46
C VAL A 78 4.38 4.54 -7.87
N PHE A 79 4.10 3.54 -7.03
CA PHE A 79 2.77 3.38 -6.45
C PHE A 79 2.45 4.46 -5.41
N ASN A 80 3.43 4.89 -4.60
CA ASN A 80 3.23 5.99 -3.65
C ASN A 80 2.85 7.30 -4.36
N VAL A 81 3.51 7.64 -5.48
CA VAL A 81 3.14 8.81 -6.30
C VAL A 81 1.69 8.69 -6.78
N THR A 82 1.26 7.48 -7.16
CA THR A 82 -0.11 7.21 -7.62
C THR A 82 -1.13 7.39 -6.50
N ILE A 83 -0.87 6.86 -5.30
CA ILE A 83 -1.74 7.02 -4.12
C ILE A 83 -1.90 8.49 -3.76
N VAL A 84 -0.79 9.24 -3.69
CA VAL A 84 -0.82 10.68 -3.37
C VAL A 84 -1.63 11.45 -4.43
N SER A 85 -1.42 11.14 -5.71
CA SER A 85 -2.18 11.77 -6.80
C SER A 85 -3.69 11.47 -6.72
N ALA A 86 -4.05 10.23 -6.38
CA ALA A 86 -5.45 9.86 -6.19
C ALA A 86 -6.06 10.57 -4.98
N LEU A 87 -5.31 10.68 -3.87
CA LEU A 87 -5.75 11.38 -2.67
C LEU A 87 -5.99 12.87 -2.94
N VAL A 88 -5.08 13.54 -3.67
CA VAL A 88 -5.26 14.94 -4.08
C VAL A 88 -6.53 15.12 -4.91
N ASN A 89 -6.84 14.17 -5.81
CA ASN A 89 -8.09 14.21 -6.58
C ASN A 89 -9.33 14.11 -5.69
N VAL A 90 -9.31 13.27 -4.65
CA VAL A 90 -10.41 13.18 -3.67
C VAL A 90 -10.63 14.54 -3.00
N PHE A 91 -9.57 15.22 -2.56
CA PHE A 91 -9.68 16.55 -1.94
C PHE A 91 -10.25 17.61 -2.89
N PHE A 92 -9.84 17.61 -4.16
CA PHE A 92 -10.42 18.53 -5.14
C PHE A 92 -11.90 18.23 -5.41
N SER A 93 -12.29 16.96 -5.47
CA SER A 93 -13.68 16.57 -5.64
C SER A 93 -14.54 16.87 -4.40
N LEU A 94 -13.96 16.89 -3.19
CA LEU A 94 -14.66 17.31 -1.97
C LEU A 94 -15.04 18.79 -2.02
N LYS A 95 -14.16 19.65 -2.53
CA LYS A 95 -14.40 21.11 -2.60
C LYS A 95 -15.60 21.47 -3.48
N SER A 96 -15.89 20.67 -4.52
CA SER A 96 -16.97 20.92 -5.47
C SER A 96 -18.23 20.08 -5.21
N ALA A 97 -18.25 19.25 -4.15
CA ALA A 97 -19.35 18.35 -3.86
C ALA A 97 -20.53 19.05 -3.16
N GLN A 98 -21.75 18.69 -3.55
CA GLN A 98 -22.98 19.06 -2.85
C GLN A 98 -23.21 18.12 -1.65
N VAL A 99 -23.80 18.64 -0.57
CA VAL A 99 -23.95 17.95 0.73
C VAL A 99 -24.54 16.54 0.60
N ASP A 100 -25.56 16.36 -0.25
CA ASP A 100 -26.23 15.06 -0.43
C ASP A 100 -25.31 13.98 -1.03
N THR A 101 -24.34 14.39 -1.85
CA THR A 101 -23.37 13.48 -2.49
C THR A 101 -22.18 13.14 -1.58
N VAL A 102 -21.97 13.90 -0.50
CA VAL A 102 -20.86 13.69 0.43
C VAL A 102 -21.06 12.42 1.25
N PHE A 103 -22.29 12.15 1.70
CA PHE A 103 -22.60 10.96 2.50
C PHE A 103 -22.27 9.67 1.75
N LEU A 104 -22.79 9.50 0.53
CA LEU A 104 -22.48 8.34 -0.31
C LEU A 104 -21.02 8.34 -0.78
N GLY A 105 -20.45 9.51 -1.03
CA GLY A 105 -19.06 9.66 -1.46
C GLY A 105 -18.03 9.21 -0.42
N LEU A 106 -18.35 9.32 0.87
CA LEU A 106 -17.46 8.95 1.98
C LEU A 106 -17.80 7.60 2.64
N ALA A 107 -19.07 7.16 2.61
CA ALA A 107 -19.49 5.94 3.29
C ALA A 107 -18.80 4.67 2.75
N VAL A 108 -18.72 4.51 1.42
CA VAL A 108 -18.09 3.34 0.79
C VAL A 108 -16.58 3.26 1.07
N PRO A 109 -15.79 4.34 0.90
CA PRO A 109 -14.37 4.35 1.28
C PRO A 109 -14.13 4.00 2.74
N LEU A 110 -14.94 4.54 3.65
CA LEU A 110 -14.81 4.27 5.09
C LEU A 110 -15.10 2.81 5.42
N ALA A 111 -16.10 2.20 4.79
CA ALA A 111 -16.39 0.78 4.95
C ALA A 111 -15.23 -0.10 4.46
N ILE A 112 -14.65 0.24 3.30
CA ILE A 112 -13.47 -0.47 2.77
C ILE A 112 -12.27 -0.29 3.71
N ALA A 113 -12.01 0.92 4.20
CA ALA A 113 -10.93 1.18 5.13
C ALA A 113 -11.10 0.40 6.45
N ALA A 114 -12.32 0.35 6.99
CA ALA A 114 -12.64 -0.43 8.17
C ALA A 114 -12.42 -1.94 7.94
N LEU A 115 -12.81 -2.45 6.78
CA LEU A 115 -12.56 -3.84 6.37
C LEU A 115 -11.07 -4.14 6.26
N VAL A 116 -10.30 -3.27 5.63
CA VAL A 116 -8.83 -3.41 5.54
C VAL A 116 -8.21 -3.40 6.94
N ILE A 117 -8.59 -2.47 7.81
CA ILE A 117 -8.09 -2.41 9.20
C ILE A 117 -8.43 -3.70 9.96
N HIS A 118 -9.65 -4.24 9.75
CA HIS A 118 -10.05 -5.51 10.36
C HIS A 118 -9.16 -6.66 9.89
N LEU A 119 -8.93 -6.78 8.57
CA LEU A 119 -8.05 -7.80 7.97
C LEU A 119 -6.59 -7.69 8.42
N ILE A 120 -6.12 -6.48 8.76
CA ILE A 120 -4.76 -6.27 9.28
C ILE A 120 -4.62 -6.78 10.72
N ARG A 121 -5.69 -6.66 11.51
CA ARG A 121 -5.71 -7.03 12.94
C ARG A 121 -5.92 -8.52 13.19
N THR A 122 -6.55 -9.23 12.26
CA THR A 122 -6.74 -10.69 12.29
C THR A 122 -5.51 -11.42 11.78
#